data_AF-A0A2N1R989-F1
#
_entry.id   AF-A0A2N1R989-F1
#
_cell.length_a   1.000
_cell.length_b   1.000
_cell.length_c   1.000
_cell.angle_alpha   90.00
_cell.angle_beta   90.00
_cell.angle_gamma   90.00
#
_symmetry.space_group_name_H-M   'P 1'
#
loop_
_entity.id
_entity.type
_entity.pdbx_description
1 polymer ?
#
loop_
_entity_poly.entity_id
_entity_poly.type
_entity_poly.pdbx_seq_one_letter_code
_entity_poly.pdbx_strand_id
1 'polypeptide(L)'
;MSDSSNHTDGQEFDAEMAPQQNSELLEIAELSKKGYQYLKENRVGDAERNFKAILEKDPENNYALVGLGDAARKRTAHRDAVDYYKKCLVYHPGNNYALFGLADCYKALNQYQKAIEIWEQYLLHDNKNITVLTRIADAYRKVRDFRKSKAIYLRVLEMEFDNPYALIGLGHLHYDFKEYRDALHYWQRMVDAQGDLVDIRVLTSIGNCHRKLKQFEQGVPYFEKALAKEQDNFYALFGLADCYRGTGEPQRSLDYWNRILNKDPRNKVILTRAGDAYRSMDRFEEAVDYYERALNIEFDVYAVLGLATISRLQGKVEAAKESLCRLVQNDAKNYRLHLELAQCYLATGEKRKAEETLQEFMRFGIRNPHIQELMAQIQNK
;
A
#
# COMPACT_ATOMS: atom_id res chain seq x y z
N MET A 1 24.76 16.87 90.44
CA MET A 1 23.87 17.07 89.28
C MET A 1 24.20 15.96 88.31
N SER A 2 23.20 15.16 88.01
CA SER A 2 23.25 13.75 87.62
C SER A 2 23.29 13.53 86.10
N ASP A 3 24.10 12.57 85.70
CA ASP A 3 24.17 11.91 84.39
C ASP A 3 22.87 11.17 84.00
N SER A 4 22.57 11.20 82.70
CA SER A 4 21.64 10.30 81.98
C SER A 4 21.90 10.48 80.47
N SER A 5 22.63 9.63 79.75
CA SER A 5 22.33 8.27 79.22
C SER A 5 21.48 8.23 77.94
N ASN A 6 22.06 7.65 76.88
CA ASN A 6 21.46 6.86 75.76
C ASN A 6 20.44 7.57 74.82
N HIS A 7 20.35 7.33 73.50
CA HIS A 7 20.78 6.25 72.60
C HIS A 7 21.07 6.82 71.20
N THR A 8 22.08 6.25 70.55
CA THR A 8 22.28 6.22 69.09
C THR A 8 21.38 5.14 68.49
N ASP A 9 20.35 5.51 67.72
CA ASP A 9 19.69 4.57 66.81
C ASP A 9 20.37 4.66 65.44
N GLY A 10 21.37 3.80 65.25
CA GLY A 10 21.73 3.29 63.94
C GLY A 10 20.69 2.25 63.55
N GLN A 11 19.85 2.57 62.57
CA GLN A 11 19.19 1.53 61.78
C GLN A 11 20.15 1.17 60.65
N GLU A 12 20.95 0.15 60.93
CA GLU A 12 21.60 -0.69 59.93
C GLU A 12 20.55 -1.08 58.88
N PHE A 13 20.80 -0.68 57.63
CA PHE A 13 20.18 -1.33 56.49
C PHE A 13 20.66 -2.79 56.53
N ASP A 14 19.79 -3.71 56.93
CA ASP A 14 20.00 -5.15 56.85
C ASP A 14 20.40 -5.53 55.41
N ALA A 15 21.71 -5.63 55.22
CA ALA A 15 22.38 -6.09 54.02
C ALA A 15 22.59 -7.60 54.10
N GLU A 16 21.51 -8.37 54.29
CA GLU A 16 21.51 -9.83 54.14
C GLU A 16 20.25 -10.28 53.39
N MET A 17 20.26 -10.18 52.06
CA MET A 17 19.36 -11.01 51.26
C MET A 17 19.76 -12.47 51.48
N ALA A 18 18.80 -13.32 51.88
CA ALA A 18 19.05 -14.72 52.21
C ALA A 18 19.69 -15.48 51.02
N PRO A 19 20.62 -16.43 51.26
CA PRO A 19 21.32 -17.19 50.22
C PRO A 19 20.40 -17.86 49.19
N GLN A 20 19.19 -18.26 49.60
CA GLN A 20 18.16 -18.84 48.73
C GLN A 20 17.56 -17.81 47.74
N GLN A 21 17.25 -16.60 48.19
CA GLN A 21 16.73 -15.54 47.32
C GLN A 21 17.75 -15.15 46.25
N ASN A 22 19.04 -15.13 46.60
CA ASN A 22 20.11 -14.85 45.66
C ASN A 22 20.30 -16.01 44.64
N SER A 23 20.10 -17.26 45.07
CA SER A 23 20.14 -18.44 44.19
C SER A 23 18.98 -18.47 43.19
N GLU A 24 17.77 -18.12 43.62
CA GLU A 24 16.58 -18.08 42.76
C GLU A 24 16.66 -16.96 41.72
N LEU A 25 17.17 -15.78 42.10
CA LEU A 25 17.39 -14.67 41.16
C LEU A 25 18.40 -15.04 40.07
N LEU A 26 19.48 -15.73 40.42
CA LEU A 26 20.47 -16.24 39.46
C LEU A 26 19.86 -17.26 38.50
N GLU A 27 19.02 -18.17 39.02
CA GLU A 27 18.32 -19.16 38.20
C GLU A 27 17.32 -18.51 37.22
N ILE A 28 16.52 -17.53 37.68
CA ILE A 28 15.59 -16.77 36.83
C ILE A 28 16.35 -16.04 35.72
N ALA A 29 17.48 -15.42 36.04
CA ALA A 29 18.32 -14.74 35.05
C ALA A 29 18.88 -15.71 34.01
N GLU A 30 19.33 -16.90 34.42
CA GLU A 30 19.84 -17.93 33.52
C GLU A 30 18.76 -18.50 32.61
N LEU A 31 17.58 -18.83 33.17
CA LEU A 31 16.41 -19.28 32.42
C LEU A 31 15.96 -18.23 31.42
N SER A 32 15.98 -16.95 31.80
CA SER A 32 15.59 -15.84 30.91
C SER A 32 16.56 -15.74 29.74
N LYS A 33 17.87 -15.80 30.01
CA LYS A 33 18.91 -15.77 28.99
C LYS A 33 18.78 -16.95 28.01
N LYS A 34 18.58 -18.17 28.52
CA LYS A 34 18.35 -19.37 27.71
C LYS A 34 17.07 -19.25 26.88
N GLY A 35 15.97 -18.77 27.48
CA GLY A 35 14.70 -18.55 26.81
C GLY A 35 14.83 -17.63 25.58
N TYR A 36 15.46 -16.47 25.75
CA TYR A 36 15.70 -15.55 24.63
C TYR A 36 16.70 -16.09 23.61
N GLN A 37 17.69 -16.87 24.02
CA GLN A 37 18.60 -17.54 23.10
C GLN A 37 17.85 -18.57 22.23
N TYR A 38 16.97 -19.37 22.83
CA TYR A 38 16.12 -20.30 22.08
C TYR A 38 15.15 -19.59 21.13
N LEU A 39 14.62 -18.42 21.51
CA LEU A 39 13.84 -17.61 20.57
C LEU A 39 14.67 -17.17 19.36
N LYS A 40 15.94 -16.78 19.55
CA LYS A 40 16.85 -16.44 18.44
C LYS A 40 17.13 -17.64 17.54
N GLU A 41 17.31 -18.82 18.12
CA GLU A 41 17.50 -20.11 17.43
C GLU A 41 16.22 -20.68 16.81
N ASN A 42 15.08 -19.98 16.93
CA ASN A 42 13.77 -20.43 16.48
C ASN A 42 13.25 -21.71 17.17
N ARG A 43 13.82 -22.07 18.33
CA ARG A 43 13.40 -23.18 19.19
C ARG A 43 12.31 -22.70 20.15
N VAL A 44 11.16 -22.33 19.60
CA VAL A 44 10.10 -21.63 20.35
C VAL A 44 9.55 -22.46 21.52
N GLY A 45 9.38 -23.77 21.34
CA GLY A 45 8.88 -24.64 22.41
C GLY A 45 9.81 -24.71 23.62
N ASP A 46 11.13 -24.72 23.41
CA ASP A 46 12.11 -24.72 24.49
C ASP A 46 12.17 -23.36 25.20
N ALA A 47 12.05 -22.27 24.46
CA ALA A 47 11.94 -20.93 25.03
C ALA A 47 10.73 -20.82 25.99
N GLU A 48 9.57 -21.31 25.56
CA GLU A 48 8.35 -21.28 26.37
C GLU A 48 8.45 -22.08 27.65
N ARG A 49 9.13 -23.23 27.63
CA ARG A 49 9.39 -24.02 28.85
C ARG A 49 10.21 -23.23 29.86
N ASN A 50 11.26 -22.54 29.40
CA ASN A 50 12.10 -21.70 30.28
C ASN A 50 11.31 -20.54 30.87
N PHE A 51 10.53 -19.82 30.06
CA PHE A 51 9.73 -18.72 30.56
C PHE A 51 8.59 -19.17 31.50
N LYS A 52 7.95 -20.31 31.23
CA LYS A 52 6.96 -20.88 32.16
C LYS A 52 7.58 -21.28 33.50
N ALA A 53 8.77 -21.88 33.49
CA ALA A 53 9.49 -22.21 34.71
C ALA A 53 9.85 -20.96 35.54
N ILE A 54 10.11 -19.82 34.89
CA ILE A 54 10.26 -18.54 35.59
C ILE A 54 8.95 -18.12 36.24
N LEU A 55 7.82 -18.19 35.52
CA LEU A 55 6.51 -17.79 36.05
C LEU A 55 5.98 -18.69 37.18
N GLU A 56 6.46 -19.93 37.28
CA GLU A 56 6.18 -20.80 38.44
C GLU A 56 6.85 -20.29 39.72
N LYS A 57 7.98 -19.58 39.60
CA LYS A 57 8.73 -18.98 40.71
C LYS A 57 8.33 -17.53 40.98
N ASP A 58 8.16 -16.75 39.91
CA ASP A 58 7.80 -15.34 39.92
C ASP A 58 6.71 -15.07 38.86
N PRO A 59 5.41 -15.13 39.24
CA PRO A 59 4.29 -14.93 38.32
C PRO A 59 4.23 -13.54 37.69
N GLU A 60 4.89 -12.54 38.28
CA GLU A 60 4.87 -11.14 37.86
C GLU A 60 6.10 -10.77 37.03
N ASN A 61 6.96 -11.76 36.73
CA ASN A 61 8.22 -11.54 36.04
C ASN A 61 8.03 -10.97 34.63
N ASN A 62 8.44 -9.72 34.41
CA ASN A 62 8.25 -9.06 33.13
C ASN A 62 9.03 -9.74 31.98
N TYR A 63 10.23 -10.27 32.23
CA TYR A 63 11.03 -10.93 31.19
C TYR A 63 10.35 -12.20 30.69
N ALA A 64 9.78 -12.99 31.59
CA ALA A 64 9.07 -14.20 31.21
C ALA A 64 7.73 -13.91 30.52
N LEU A 65 6.95 -12.93 31.00
CA LEU A 65 5.70 -12.53 30.34
C LEU A 65 5.93 -11.97 28.94
N VAL A 66 6.91 -11.08 28.77
CA VAL A 66 7.31 -10.56 27.45
C VAL A 66 7.84 -11.69 26.57
N GLY A 67 8.72 -12.55 27.11
CA GLY A 67 9.28 -13.70 26.40
C GLY A 67 8.23 -14.68 25.88
N LEU A 68 7.19 -14.99 26.66
CA LEU A 68 6.05 -15.78 26.22
C LEU A 68 5.21 -15.07 25.15
N GLY A 69 5.03 -13.76 25.28
CA GLY A 69 4.39 -12.94 24.24
C GLY A 69 5.15 -13.00 22.91
N ASP A 70 6.48 -12.87 22.95
CA ASP A 70 7.36 -12.95 21.79
C ASP A 70 7.34 -14.35 21.16
N ALA A 71 7.33 -15.39 21.99
CA ALA A 71 7.19 -16.79 21.56
C ALA A 71 5.87 -17.04 20.83
N ALA A 72 4.75 -16.58 21.41
CA ALA A 72 3.42 -16.68 20.81
C ALA A 72 3.35 -15.91 19.47
N ARG A 73 3.95 -14.71 19.39
CA ARG A 73 4.07 -13.96 18.13
C ARG A 73 4.83 -14.71 17.04
N LYS A 74 5.95 -15.37 17.39
CA LYS A 74 6.72 -16.20 16.45
C LYS A 74 5.90 -17.36 15.89
N ARG A 75 4.94 -17.88 16.66
CA ARG A 75 3.97 -18.90 16.23
C ARG A 75 2.71 -18.33 15.57
N THR A 76 2.70 -17.04 15.25
CA THR A 76 1.54 -16.28 14.72
C THR A 76 0.27 -16.34 15.60
N ALA A 77 0.41 -16.79 16.85
CA ALA A 77 -0.64 -16.82 17.86
C ALA A 77 -0.80 -15.43 18.51
N HIS A 78 -1.22 -14.45 17.70
CA HIS A 78 -1.28 -13.05 18.10
C HIS A 78 -2.27 -12.77 19.24
N ARG A 79 -3.32 -13.59 19.41
CA ARG A 79 -4.27 -13.47 20.51
C ARG A 79 -3.64 -13.87 21.85
N ASP A 80 -2.97 -15.01 21.90
CA ASP A 80 -2.28 -15.48 23.09
C ASP A 80 -1.16 -14.50 23.50
N ALA A 81 -0.44 -13.96 22.51
CA ALA A 81 0.56 -12.93 22.76
C ALA A 81 -0.01 -11.68 23.42
N VAL A 82 -1.20 -11.22 22.99
CA VAL A 82 -1.90 -10.08 23.61
C VAL A 82 -2.14 -10.32 25.10
N ASP A 83 -2.55 -11.54 25.49
CA ASP A 83 -2.83 -11.86 26.88
C ASP A 83 -1.57 -11.81 27.75
N TYR A 84 -0.44 -12.35 27.26
CA TYR A 84 0.82 -12.28 27.98
C TYR A 84 1.35 -10.84 28.14
N TYR A 85 1.31 -10.02 27.08
CA TYR A 85 1.73 -8.62 27.20
C TYR A 85 0.81 -7.81 28.09
N LYS A 86 -0.51 -8.01 28.02
CA LYS A 86 -1.45 -7.35 28.93
C LYS A 86 -1.17 -7.71 30.38
N LYS A 87 -0.93 -9.00 30.67
CA LYS A 87 -0.53 -9.42 32.02
C LYS A 87 0.75 -8.72 32.47
N CYS A 88 1.77 -8.63 31.59
CA CYS A 88 2.98 -7.88 31.90
C CYS A 88 2.69 -6.41 32.26
N LEU A 89 1.79 -5.75 31.52
CA LEU A 89 1.46 -4.34 31.71
C LEU A 89 0.56 -4.08 32.93
N VAL A 90 -0.12 -5.10 33.46
CA VAL A 90 -0.83 -4.99 34.76
C VAL A 90 0.18 -4.79 35.89
N TYR A 91 1.28 -5.54 35.89
CA TYR A 91 2.32 -5.47 36.92
C TYR A 91 3.37 -4.40 36.62
N HIS A 92 3.68 -4.16 35.35
CA HIS A 92 4.73 -3.25 34.88
C HIS A 92 4.20 -2.32 33.78
N PRO A 93 3.39 -1.28 34.11
CA PRO A 93 2.70 -0.46 33.11
C PRO A 93 3.62 0.27 32.11
N GLY A 94 4.84 0.60 32.51
CA GLY A 94 5.84 1.28 31.68
C GLY A 94 6.77 0.33 30.91
N ASN A 95 6.47 -0.97 30.85
CA ASN A 95 7.34 -1.92 30.15
C ASN A 95 7.28 -1.69 28.63
N ASN A 96 8.30 -1.02 28.09
CA ASN A 96 8.42 -0.67 26.68
C ASN A 96 8.38 -1.89 25.75
N TYR A 97 8.95 -3.03 26.15
CA TYR A 97 8.92 -4.25 25.34
C TYR A 97 7.51 -4.84 25.25
N ALA A 98 6.76 -4.85 26.36
CA ALA A 98 5.38 -5.30 26.39
C ALA A 98 4.45 -4.35 25.61
N LEU A 99 4.59 -3.02 25.75
CA LEU A 99 3.83 -2.04 24.97
C LEU A 99 4.09 -2.21 23.47
N PHE A 100 5.36 -2.30 23.07
CA PHE A 100 5.76 -2.52 21.69
C PHE A 100 5.22 -3.86 21.15
N GLY A 101 5.36 -4.91 21.95
CA GLY A 101 4.87 -6.25 21.69
C GLY A 101 3.37 -6.30 21.42
N LEU A 102 2.60 -5.70 22.32
CA LEU A 102 1.14 -5.65 22.31
C LEU A 102 0.60 -4.87 21.11
N ALA A 103 1.15 -3.68 20.84
CA ALA A 103 0.68 -2.85 19.74
C ALA A 103 0.89 -3.52 18.37
N ASP A 104 2.02 -4.20 18.18
CA ASP A 104 2.28 -4.99 16.97
C ASP A 104 1.32 -6.17 16.82
N CYS A 105 0.92 -6.83 17.92
CA CYS A 105 -0.10 -7.88 17.87
C CYS A 105 -1.45 -7.30 17.44
N TYR A 106 -1.85 -6.13 17.97
CA TYR A 106 -3.07 -5.47 17.52
C TYR A 106 -2.99 -5.08 16.04
N LYS A 107 -1.84 -4.59 15.56
CA LYS A 107 -1.61 -4.35 14.13
C LYS A 107 -1.77 -5.63 13.29
N ALA A 108 -1.16 -6.73 13.71
CA ALA A 108 -1.26 -8.02 13.01
C ALA A 108 -2.72 -8.55 12.98
N LEU A 109 -3.51 -8.22 14.00
CA LEU A 109 -4.95 -8.51 14.09
C LEU A 109 -5.82 -7.48 13.35
N ASN A 110 -5.24 -6.55 12.58
CA ASN A 110 -5.91 -5.42 11.91
C ASN A 110 -6.70 -4.49 12.85
N GLN A 111 -6.40 -4.50 14.15
CA GLN A 111 -7.00 -3.61 15.16
C GLN A 111 -6.15 -2.35 15.31
N TYR A 112 -6.04 -1.57 14.22
CA TYR A 112 -5.14 -0.41 14.14
C TYR A 112 -5.43 0.65 15.21
N GLN A 113 -6.68 0.89 15.56
CA GLN A 113 -7.05 1.88 16.59
C GLN A 113 -6.45 1.51 17.96
N LYS A 114 -6.56 0.24 18.37
CA LYS A 114 -5.95 -0.24 19.61
C LYS A 114 -4.43 -0.23 19.55
N ALA A 115 -3.85 -0.53 18.39
CA ALA A 115 -2.40 -0.45 18.22
C ALA A 115 -1.89 0.99 18.43
N ILE A 116 -2.62 1.99 17.89
CA ILE A 116 -2.33 3.41 18.09
C ILE A 116 -2.38 3.77 19.58
N GLU A 117 -3.45 3.40 20.29
CA GLU A 117 -3.59 3.70 21.73
C GLU A 117 -2.41 3.17 22.55
N ILE A 118 -1.96 1.94 22.29
CA ILE A 118 -0.83 1.33 23.01
C ILE A 118 0.51 1.97 22.62
N TRP A 119 0.72 2.31 21.35
CA TRP A 119 1.94 3.02 20.96
C TRP A 119 1.96 4.47 21.46
N GLU A 120 0.82 5.14 21.59
CA GLU A 120 0.75 6.46 22.21
C GLU A 120 1.13 6.40 23.70
N GLN A 121 0.74 5.32 24.40
CA GLN A 121 1.24 5.05 25.75
C GLN A 121 2.76 4.84 25.76
N TYR A 122 3.31 4.07 24.80
CA TYR A 122 4.76 3.91 24.65
C TYR A 122 5.48 5.25 24.51
N LEU A 123 4.93 6.16 23.70
CA LEU A 123 5.54 7.47 23.46
C LEU A 123 5.53 8.39 24.69
N LEU A 124 4.75 8.12 25.74
CA LEU A 124 4.84 8.86 27.00
C LEU A 124 6.18 8.61 27.71
N HIS A 125 6.78 7.44 27.51
CA HIS A 125 8.05 7.03 28.11
C HIS A 125 9.23 7.29 27.17
N ASP A 126 9.09 6.96 25.89
CA ASP A 126 10.10 7.20 24.87
C ASP A 126 9.48 7.87 23.64
N ASN A 127 9.49 9.20 23.66
CA ASN A 127 8.91 9.99 22.58
C ASN A 127 9.82 10.11 21.35
N LYS A 128 11.04 9.57 21.37
CA LYS A 128 12.04 9.70 20.29
C LYS A 128 12.30 8.38 19.55
N ASN A 129 11.60 7.30 19.89
CA ASN A 129 11.75 6.05 19.16
C ASN A 129 11.21 6.13 17.73
N ILE A 130 12.10 6.27 16.75
CA ILE A 130 11.78 6.39 15.32
C ILE A 130 11.03 5.16 14.80
N THR A 131 11.37 3.96 15.28
CA THR A 131 10.68 2.73 14.87
C THR A 131 9.22 2.75 15.31
N VAL A 132 8.93 3.26 16.50
CA VAL A 132 7.55 3.38 16.99
C VAL A 132 6.82 4.52 16.27
N LEU A 133 7.45 5.68 16.10
CA LEU A 133 6.87 6.82 15.38
C LEU A 133 6.45 6.44 13.95
N THR A 134 7.31 5.75 13.19
CA THR A 134 7.00 5.31 11.83
C THR A 134 5.86 4.28 11.77
N ARG A 135 5.73 3.40 12.77
CA ARG A 135 4.63 2.43 12.90
C ARG A 135 3.30 3.09 13.25
N ILE A 136 3.31 4.05 14.18
CA ILE A 136 2.12 4.85 14.51
C ILE A 136 1.64 5.63 13.28
N ALA A 137 2.57 6.25 12.54
CA ALA A 137 2.24 7.00 11.33
C ALA A 137 1.58 6.11 10.25
N ASP A 138 2.09 4.90 10.02
CA ASP A 138 1.45 3.95 9.09
C ASP A 138 0.08 3.48 9.60
N ALA A 139 -0.07 3.23 10.90
CA ALA A 139 -1.36 2.87 11.47
C ALA A 139 -2.39 4.00 11.35
N TYR A 140 -1.98 5.25 11.57
CA TYR A 140 -2.84 6.42 11.32
C TYR A 140 -3.27 6.53 9.86
N ARG A 141 -2.38 6.21 8.91
CA ARG A 141 -2.71 6.12 7.49
C ARG A 141 -3.76 5.02 7.22
N LYS A 142 -3.63 3.86 7.86
CA LYS A 142 -4.58 2.73 7.72
C LYS A 142 -5.98 3.06 8.26
N VAL A 143 -6.09 3.84 9.34
CA VAL A 143 -7.38 4.34 9.85
C VAL A 143 -7.85 5.63 9.14
N ARG A 144 -7.13 6.07 8.10
CA ARG A 144 -7.43 7.25 7.28
C ARG A 144 -7.35 8.60 8.03
N ASP A 145 -6.68 8.64 9.18
CA ASP A 145 -6.27 9.92 9.80
C ASP A 145 -4.95 10.39 9.17
N PHE A 146 -5.10 10.88 7.94
CA PHE A 146 -3.99 11.33 7.11
C PHE A 146 -3.26 12.54 7.69
N ARG A 147 -3.96 13.38 8.47
CA ARG A 147 -3.38 14.56 9.11
C ARG A 147 -2.37 14.15 10.18
N LYS A 148 -2.77 13.27 11.10
CA LYS A 148 -1.85 12.77 12.14
C LYS A 148 -0.73 11.93 11.54
N SER A 149 -1.04 11.08 10.55
CA SER A 149 -0.03 10.30 9.83
C SER A 149 1.07 11.20 9.24
N LYS A 150 0.69 12.24 8.49
CA LYS A 150 1.63 13.20 7.90
C LYS A 150 2.48 13.89 8.96
N ALA A 151 1.86 14.39 10.03
CA ALA A 151 2.57 15.09 11.10
C ALA A 151 3.65 14.23 11.75
N ILE A 152 3.36 12.96 12.01
CA ILE A 152 4.33 12.05 12.63
C ILE A 152 5.45 11.68 11.65
N TYR A 153 5.15 11.45 10.37
CA TYR A 153 6.21 11.21 9.38
C TYR A 153 7.14 12.41 9.22
N LEU A 154 6.60 13.64 9.18
CA LEU A 154 7.42 14.85 9.13
C LEU A 154 8.30 14.97 10.37
N ARG A 155 7.76 14.70 11.56
CA ARG A 155 8.54 14.64 12.80
C ARG A 155 9.67 13.61 12.73
N VAL A 156 9.45 12.45 12.10
CA VAL A 156 10.54 11.48 11.88
C VAL A 156 11.61 12.06 10.97
N LEU A 157 11.24 12.77 9.89
CA LEU A 157 12.21 13.42 9.01
C LEU A 157 12.96 14.59 9.66
N GLU A 158 12.40 15.24 10.68
CA GLU A 158 13.12 16.21 11.50
C GLU A 158 14.23 15.56 12.35
N MET A 159 14.06 14.28 12.71
CA MET A 159 15.01 13.51 13.51
C MET A 159 16.05 12.80 12.64
N GLU A 160 15.60 12.21 11.54
CA GLU A 160 16.41 11.50 10.55
C GLU A 160 15.99 11.97 9.15
N PHE A 161 16.77 12.90 8.60
CA PHE A 161 16.44 13.60 7.37
C PHE A 161 15.99 12.66 6.25
N ASP A 162 16.72 11.58 5.96
CA ASP A 162 16.39 10.61 4.91
C ASP A 162 15.91 9.26 5.45
N ASN A 163 15.10 9.26 6.52
CA ASN A 163 14.51 8.02 7.04
C ASN A 163 13.65 7.32 5.96
N PRO A 164 13.99 6.08 5.55
CA PRO A 164 13.33 5.44 4.42
C PRO A 164 11.85 5.16 4.67
N TYR A 165 11.45 4.81 5.91
CA TYR A 165 10.05 4.51 6.22
C TYR A 165 9.18 5.77 6.16
N ALA A 166 9.69 6.90 6.63
CA ALA A 166 8.97 8.17 6.56
C ALA A 166 8.87 8.71 5.13
N LEU A 167 9.95 8.62 4.34
CA LEU A 167 9.92 9.00 2.92
C LEU A 167 8.93 8.14 2.13
N ILE A 168 8.94 6.81 2.31
CA ILE A 168 7.95 5.90 1.69
C ILE A 168 6.52 6.28 2.10
N GLY A 169 6.31 6.49 3.40
CA GLY A 169 5.00 6.82 3.96
C GLY A 169 4.41 8.11 3.41
N LEU A 170 5.21 9.18 3.38
CA LEU A 170 4.82 10.47 2.80
C LEU A 170 4.60 10.38 1.30
N GLY A 171 5.46 9.68 0.57
CA GLY A 171 5.29 9.45 -0.86
C GLY A 171 3.94 8.78 -1.18
N HIS A 172 3.59 7.70 -0.46
CA HIS A 172 2.30 7.05 -0.62
C HIS A 172 1.12 7.97 -0.27
N LEU A 173 1.26 8.74 0.80
CA LEU A 173 0.22 9.67 1.24
C LEU A 173 -0.08 10.70 0.14
N HIS A 174 0.95 11.37 -0.36
CA HIS A 174 0.82 12.34 -1.45
C HIS A 174 0.27 11.70 -2.73
N TYR A 175 0.70 10.48 -3.05
CA TYR A 175 0.18 9.73 -4.21
C TYR A 175 -1.33 9.45 -4.09
N ASP A 176 -1.80 9.03 -2.92
CA ASP A 176 -3.22 8.75 -2.65
C ASP A 176 -4.10 10.02 -2.82
N PHE A 177 -3.53 11.20 -2.51
CA PHE A 177 -4.18 12.50 -2.73
C PHE A 177 -3.99 13.07 -4.14
N LYS A 178 -3.38 12.30 -5.06
CA LYS A 178 -3.06 12.71 -6.44
C LYS A 178 -2.07 13.87 -6.53
N GLU A 179 -1.33 14.12 -5.45
CA GLU A 179 -0.26 15.11 -5.35
C GLU A 179 1.05 14.49 -5.86
N TYR A 180 1.05 14.08 -7.13
CA TYR A 180 2.12 13.24 -7.69
C TYR A 180 3.50 13.90 -7.68
N ARG A 181 3.57 15.24 -7.75
CA ARG A 181 4.84 15.98 -7.67
C ARG A 181 5.48 15.90 -6.29
N ASP A 182 4.67 16.03 -5.24
CA ASP A 182 5.15 15.89 -3.86
C ASP A 182 5.52 14.43 -3.56
N ALA A 183 4.74 13.48 -4.07
CA ALA A 183 5.09 12.07 -3.98
C ALA A 183 6.45 11.76 -4.64
N LEU A 184 6.70 12.32 -5.84
CA LEU A 184 8.00 12.23 -6.51
C LEU A 184 9.12 12.84 -5.66
N HIS A 185 8.91 14.01 -5.04
CA HIS A 185 9.90 14.65 -4.20
C HIS A 185 10.41 13.71 -3.09
N TYR A 186 9.51 13.05 -2.36
CA TYR A 186 9.91 12.17 -1.26
C TYR A 186 10.58 10.87 -1.72
N TRP A 187 10.09 10.25 -2.80
CA TRP A 187 10.70 9.03 -3.32
C TRP A 187 12.01 9.26 -4.07
N GLN A 188 12.18 10.42 -4.72
CA GLN A 188 13.42 10.77 -5.39
C GLN A 188 14.57 10.91 -4.38
N ARG A 189 14.31 11.49 -3.21
CA ARG A 189 15.30 11.55 -2.12
C ARG A 189 15.83 10.17 -1.72
N MET A 190 14.99 9.13 -1.78
CA MET A 190 15.45 7.77 -1.52
C MET A 190 16.37 7.25 -2.62
N VAL A 191 16.07 7.55 -3.89
CA VAL A 191 16.93 7.21 -5.03
C VAL A 191 18.27 7.93 -4.95
N ASP A 192 18.25 9.20 -4.56
CA ASP A 192 19.46 10.00 -4.42
C ASP A 192 20.35 9.48 -3.27
N ALA A 193 19.75 8.99 -2.18
CA ALA A 193 20.48 8.45 -1.02
C ALA A 193 20.97 7.00 -1.20
N GLN A 194 20.19 6.14 -1.86
CA GLN A 194 20.44 4.69 -1.90
C GLN A 194 20.87 4.18 -3.29
N GLY A 195 20.71 4.98 -4.34
CA GLY A 195 21.03 4.62 -5.71
C GLY A 195 20.34 3.30 -6.14
N ASP A 196 21.15 2.35 -6.59
CA ASP A 196 20.65 1.05 -7.08
C ASP A 196 20.17 0.12 -5.95
N LEU A 197 20.38 0.46 -4.67
CA LEU A 197 19.85 -0.32 -3.54
C LEU A 197 18.36 -0.05 -3.28
N VAL A 198 17.76 0.94 -3.95
CA VAL A 198 16.34 1.26 -3.80
C VAL A 198 15.45 0.05 -4.10
N ASP A 199 14.44 -0.12 -3.25
CA ASP A 199 13.41 -1.16 -3.36
C ASP A 199 12.61 -1.00 -4.65
N ILE A 200 12.32 -2.13 -5.30
CA ILE A 200 11.56 -2.18 -6.56
C ILE A 200 10.21 -1.45 -6.48
N ARG A 201 9.54 -1.48 -5.32
CA ARG A 201 8.25 -0.81 -5.10
C ARG A 201 8.39 0.70 -5.27
N VAL A 202 9.46 1.30 -4.76
CA VAL A 202 9.71 2.75 -4.90
C VAL A 202 9.97 3.11 -6.37
N LEU A 203 10.76 2.30 -7.09
CA LEU A 203 10.98 2.51 -8.53
C LEU A 203 9.66 2.50 -9.32
N THR A 204 8.80 1.50 -9.08
CA THR A 204 7.49 1.44 -9.75
C THR A 204 6.56 2.58 -9.32
N SER A 205 6.65 3.06 -8.08
CA SER A 205 5.88 4.21 -7.59
C SER A 205 6.31 5.52 -8.26
N ILE A 206 7.61 5.75 -8.44
CA ILE A 206 8.14 6.91 -9.19
C ILE A 206 7.68 6.87 -10.65
N GLY A 207 7.84 5.71 -11.31
CA GLY A 207 7.35 5.52 -12.68
C GLY A 207 5.84 5.77 -12.79
N ASN A 208 5.06 5.34 -11.80
CA ASN A 208 3.62 5.58 -11.75
C ASN A 208 3.28 7.07 -11.58
N CYS A 209 4.02 7.84 -10.78
CA CYS A 209 3.84 9.28 -10.70
C CYS A 209 4.03 9.96 -12.05
N HIS A 210 5.14 9.68 -12.73
CA HIS A 210 5.41 10.23 -14.07
C HIS A 210 4.31 9.86 -15.06
N ARG A 211 3.86 8.60 -15.06
CA ARG A 211 2.74 8.13 -15.88
C ARG A 211 1.43 8.87 -15.58
N LYS A 212 1.12 9.14 -14.30
CA LYS A 212 -0.08 9.91 -13.90
C LYS A 212 0.02 11.38 -14.28
N LEU A 213 1.23 11.93 -14.31
CA LEU A 213 1.54 13.27 -14.80
C LEU A 213 1.63 13.36 -16.33
N LYS A 214 1.43 12.25 -17.06
CA LYS A 214 1.60 12.13 -18.53
C LYS A 214 3.03 12.44 -19.00
N GLN A 215 4.01 12.25 -18.12
CA GLN A 215 5.44 12.38 -18.37
C GLN A 215 6.03 11.00 -18.70
N PHE A 216 5.55 10.37 -19.76
CA PHE A 216 5.76 8.95 -20.00
C PHE A 216 7.25 8.60 -20.17
N GLU A 217 7.99 9.42 -20.90
CA GLU A 217 9.42 9.27 -21.17
C GLU A 217 10.26 9.30 -19.90
N GLN A 218 9.85 10.09 -18.90
CA GLN A 218 10.54 10.20 -17.61
C GLN A 218 10.24 9.00 -16.70
N GLY A 219 9.09 8.34 -16.88
CA GLY A 219 8.71 7.15 -16.12
C GLY A 219 9.38 5.87 -16.61
N VAL A 220 9.66 5.75 -17.91
CA VAL A 220 10.23 4.55 -18.55
C VAL A 220 11.52 4.05 -17.85
N PRO A 221 12.54 4.89 -17.58
CA PRO A 221 13.78 4.43 -16.95
C PRO A 221 13.58 3.79 -15.58
N TYR A 222 12.60 4.25 -14.80
CA TYR A 222 12.31 3.68 -13.47
C TYR A 222 11.67 2.30 -13.57
N PHE A 223 10.77 2.10 -14.54
CA PHE A 223 10.20 0.78 -14.77
C PHE A 223 11.23 -0.19 -15.37
N GLU A 224 12.12 0.27 -16.25
CA GLU A 224 13.23 -0.55 -16.77
C GLU A 224 14.19 -0.98 -15.65
N LYS A 225 14.54 -0.06 -14.74
CA LYS A 225 15.31 -0.40 -13.52
C LYS A 225 14.58 -1.41 -12.63
N ALA A 226 13.26 -1.31 -12.51
CA ALA A 226 12.46 -2.29 -11.78
C ALA A 226 12.50 -3.68 -12.46
N LEU A 227 12.39 -3.74 -13.79
CA LEU A 227 12.51 -5.00 -14.54
C LEU A 227 13.91 -5.60 -14.52
N ALA A 228 14.96 -4.77 -14.39
CA ALA A 228 16.32 -5.27 -14.20
C ALA A 228 16.48 -6.02 -12.87
N LYS A 229 15.72 -5.66 -11.83
CA LYS A 229 15.68 -6.36 -10.54
C LYS A 229 14.78 -7.60 -10.59
N GLU A 230 13.61 -7.47 -11.21
CA GLU A 230 12.64 -8.55 -11.33
C GLU A 230 12.02 -8.53 -12.72
N GLN A 231 12.49 -9.43 -13.59
CA GLN A 231 12.17 -9.43 -15.02
C GLN A 231 10.67 -9.52 -15.30
N ASP A 232 9.90 -10.19 -14.44
CA ASP A 232 8.46 -10.42 -14.63
C ASP A 232 7.59 -9.60 -13.67
N ASN A 233 8.12 -8.50 -13.10
CA ASN A 233 7.35 -7.65 -12.20
C ASN A 233 6.12 -7.03 -12.90
N PHE A 234 4.93 -7.41 -12.45
CA PHE A 234 3.66 -6.98 -13.06
C PHE A 234 3.52 -5.45 -13.15
N TYR A 235 3.85 -4.72 -12.07
CA TYR A 235 3.67 -3.27 -12.02
C TYR A 235 4.60 -2.54 -12.98
N ALA A 236 5.84 -3.02 -13.13
CA ALA A 236 6.80 -2.46 -14.07
C ALA A 236 6.42 -2.76 -15.53
N LEU A 237 6.02 -4.00 -15.84
CA LEU A 237 5.51 -4.35 -17.17
C LEU A 237 4.28 -3.50 -17.54
N PHE A 238 3.33 -3.38 -16.61
CA PHE A 238 2.13 -2.57 -16.82
C PHE A 238 2.49 -1.10 -17.04
N GLY A 239 3.41 -0.57 -16.23
CA GLY A 239 3.90 0.80 -16.32
C GLY A 239 4.52 1.11 -17.68
N LEU A 240 5.42 0.25 -18.16
CA LEU A 240 6.07 0.41 -19.48
C LEU A 240 5.06 0.36 -20.62
N ALA A 241 4.19 -0.64 -20.60
CA ALA A 241 3.19 -0.80 -21.64
C ALA A 241 2.22 0.40 -21.70
N ASP A 242 1.81 0.93 -20.54
CA ASP A 242 0.96 2.12 -20.44
C ASP A 242 1.71 3.40 -20.87
N CYS A 243 3.01 3.51 -20.57
CA CYS A 243 3.85 4.61 -21.05
C CYS A 243 4.02 4.58 -22.57
N TYR A 244 4.38 3.45 -23.17
CA TYR A 244 4.51 3.31 -24.63
C TYR A 244 3.19 3.53 -25.36
N ARG A 245 2.05 3.15 -24.74
CA ARG A 245 0.73 3.54 -25.26
C ARG A 245 0.54 5.06 -25.23
N GLY A 246 1.00 5.72 -24.17
CA GLY A 246 0.93 7.17 -23.99
C GLY A 246 1.80 7.97 -24.94
N THR A 247 2.94 7.43 -25.37
CA THR A 247 3.85 8.05 -26.36
C THR A 247 3.49 7.74 -27.82
N GLY A 248 2.47 6.91 -28.06
CA GLY A 248 2.05 6.54 -29.41
C GLY A 248 2.91 5.44 -30.04
N GLU A 249 3.53 4.57 -29.24
CA GLU A 249 4.32 3.42 -29.68
C GLU A 249 3.56 2.09 -29.42
N PRO A 250 2.50 1.78 -30.18
CA PRO A 250 1.59 0.67 -29.86
C PRO A 250 2.24 -0.71 -29.97
N GLN A 251 3.22 -0.90 -30.86
CA GLN A 251 3.93 -2.18 -30.97
C GLN A 251 4.72 -2.48 -29.70
N ARG A 252 5.49 -1.50 -29.18
CA ARG A 252 6.23 -1.68 -27.92
C ARG A 252 5.28 -1.89 -26.75
N SER A 253 4.17 -1.14 -26.72
CA SER A 253 3.11 -1.34 -25.71
C SER A 253 2.59 -2.78 -25.73
N LEU A 254 2.28 -3.30 -26.91
CA LEU A 254 1.79 -4.66 -27.10
C LEU A 254 2.80 -5.73 -26.64
N ASP A 255 4.09 -5.53 -26.91
CA ASP A 255 5.13 -6.48 -26.49
C ASP A 255 5.10 -6.69 -24.96
N TYR A 256 4.97 -5.60 -24.19
CA TYR A 256 4.86 -5.68 -22.74
C TYR A 256 3.50 -6.22 -22.26
N TRP A 257 2.39 -5.90 -22.94
CA TRP A 257 1.10 -6.52 -22.64
C TRP A 257 1.12 -8.03 -22.82
N ASN A 258 1.72 -8.51 -23.90
CA ASN A 258 1.86 -9.94 -24.17
C ASN A 258 2.73 -10.64 -23.12
N ARG A 259 3.76 -9.98 -22.59
CA ARG A 259 4.54 -10.52 -21.45
C ARG A 259 3.69 -10.76 -20.21
N ILE A 260 2.76 -9.85 -19.90
CA ILE A 260 1.81 -10.05 -18.79
C ILE A 260 0.83 -11.19 -19.12
N LEU A 261 0.28 -11.21 -20.34
CA LEU A 261 -0.66 -12.26 -20.77
C LEU A 261 -0.02 -13.65 -20.84
N ASN A 262 1.29 -13.76 -21.07
CA ASN A 262 2.00 -15.04 -21.00
C ASN A 262 1.96 -15.66 -19.59
N LYS A 263 1.86 -14.83 -18.54
CA LYS A 263 1.74 -15.28 -17.14
C LYS A 263 0.29 -15.42 -16.69
N ASP A 264 -0.56 -14.51 -17.14
CA ASP A 264 -1.98 -14.49 -16.86
C ASP A 264 -2.80 -14.33 -18.16
N PRO A 265 -3.03 -15.45 -18.89
CA PRO A 265 -3.72 -15.40 -20.18
C PRO A 265 -5.18 -14.96 -20.12
N ARG A 266 -5.76 -14.97 -18.91
CA ARG A 266 -7.15 -14.59 -18.65
C ARG A 266 -7.27 -13.22 -17.99
N ASN A 267 -6.22 -12.39 -18.05
CA ASN A 267 -6.30 -11.04 -17.54
C ASN A 267 -7.17 -10.16 -18.46
N LYS A 268 -8.45 -10.02 -18.12
CA LYS A 268 -9.44 -9.25 -18.89
C LYS A 268 -8.95 -7.84 -19.23
N VAL A 269 -8.41 -7.12 -18.24
CA VAL A 269 -7.94 -5.74 -18.42
C VAL A 269 -6.81 -5.69 -19.45
N ILE A 270 -5.85 -6.61 -19.38
CA ILE A 270 -4.72 -6.62 -20.31
C ILE A 270 -5.12 -7.10 -21.70
N LEU A 271 -6.07 -8.04 -21.82
CA LEU A 271 -6.64 -8.43 -23.12
C LEU A 271 -7.24 -7.21 -23.83
N THR A 272 -8.05 -6.42 -23.11
CA THR A 272 -8.62 -5.18 -23.65
C THR A 272 -7.52 -4.17 -24.04
N ARG A 273 -6.44 -4.04 -23.25
CA ARG A 273 -5.31 -3.15 -23.59
C ARG A 273 -4.51 -3.63 -24.81
N ALA A 274 -4.33 -4.93 -24.97
CA ALA A 274 -3.68 -5.49 -26.15
C ALA A 274 -4.56 -5.31 -27.40
N GLY A 275 -5.89 -5.51 -27.28
CA GLY A 275 -6.86 -5.18 -28.32
C GLY A 275 -6.79 -3.71 -28.74
N ASP A 276 -6.69 -2.78 -27.79
CA ASP A 276 -6.48 -1.35 -28.07
C ASP A 276 -5.19 -1.10 -28.87
N ALA A 277 -4.10 -1.81 -28.55
CA ALA A 277 -2.84 -1.69 -29.25
C ALA A 277 -2.94 -2.22 -30.68
N TYR A 278 -3.52 -3.41 -30.91
CA TYR A 278 -3.78 -3.93 -32.25
C TYR A 278 -4.65 -2.99 -33.08
N ARG A 279 -5.73 -2.46 -32.50
CA ARG A 279 -6.62 -1.51 -33.17
C ARG A 279 -5.89 -0.24 -33.59
N SER A 280 -4.98 0.29 -32.76
CA SER A 280 -4.19 1.48 -33.11
C SER A 280 -3.13 1.24 -34.19
N MET A 281 -2.86 -0.02 -34.53
CA MET A 281 -1.99 -0.43 -35.64
C MET A 281 -2.80 -0.88 -36.87
N ASP A 282 -4.11 -0.60 -36.91
CA ASP A 282 -5.06 -1.03 -37.94
C ASP A 282 -5.15 -2.56 -38.14
N ARG A 283 -4.68 -3.33 -37.14
CA ARG A 283 -4.75 -4.80 -37.08
C ARG A 283 -6.08 -5.23 -36.48
N PHE A 284 -7.15 -5.01 -37.24
CA PHE A 284 -8.53 -5.12 -36.72
C PHE A 284 -8.94 -6.56 -36.39
N GLU A 285 -8.47 -7.56 -37.13
CA GLU A 285 -8.81 -8.96 -36.87
C GLU A 285 -8.27 -9.41 -35.51
N GLU A 286 -7.00 -9.12 -35.22
CA GLU A 286 -6.40 -9.43 -33.92
C GLU A 286 -7.01 -8.60 -32.79
N ALA A 287 -7.36 -7.32 -33.05
CA ALA A 287 -8.05 -6.52 -32.06
C ALA A 287 -9.40 -7.13 -31.66
N VAL A 288 -10.19 -7.60 -32.64
CA VAL A 288 -11.47 -8.28 -32.40
C VAL A 288 -11.27 -9.55 -31.57
N ASP A 289 -10.31 -10.43 -31.92
CA ASP A 289 -10.00 -11.64 -31.14
C ASP A 289 -9.75 -11.30 -29.66
N TYR A 290 -8.90 -10.31 -29.40
CA TYR A 290 -8.55 -9.93 -28.03
C TYR A 290 -9.73 -9.33 -27.26
N TYR A 291 -10.55 -8.50 -27.90
CA TYR A 291 -11.76 -7.96 -27.28
C TYR A 291 -12.80 -9.05 -27.00
N GLU A 292 -13.02 -10.00 -27.92
CA GLU A 292 -13.93 -11.13 -27.71
C GLU A 292 -13.44 -12.04 -26.59
N ARG A 293 -12.14 -12.32 -26.52
CA ARG A 293 -11.54 -13.06 -25.40
C ARG A 293 -11.75 -12.36 -24.05
N ALA A 294 -11.65 -11.02 -24.00
CA ALA A 294 -11.96 -10.26 -22.80
C ALA A 294 -13.44 -10.42 -22.41
N LEU A 295 -14.37 -10.30 -23.38
CA LEU A 295 -15.81 -10.43 -23.18
C LEU A 295 -16.25 -11.85 -22.79
N ASN A 296 -15.52 -12.88 -23.22
CA ASN A 296 -15.74 -14.27 -22.82
C ASN A 296 -15.39 -14.54 -21.35
N ILE A 297 -14.66 -13.63 -20.68
CA ILE A 297 -14.37 -13.74 -19.25
C ILE A 297 -15.47 -13.07 -18.45
N GLU A 298 -15.75 -11.80 -18.75
CA GLU A 298 -16.78 -10.98 -18.12
C GLU A 298 -17.07 -9.79 -19.04
N PHE A 299 -18.26 -9.19 -18.89
CA PHE A 299 -18.56 -7.91 -19.53
C PHE A 299 -17.45 -6.87 -19.29
N ASP A 300 -17.02 -6.22 -20.37
CA ASP A 300 -16.04 -5.14 -20.37
C ASP A 300 -16.51 -4.05 -21.34
N VAL A 301 -16.93 -2.91 -20.78
CA VAL A 301 -17.40 -1.75 -21.54
C VAL A 301 -16.36 -1.26 -22.55
N TYR A 302 -15.07 -1.34 -22.23
CA TYR A 302 -14.00 -0.86 -23.09
C TYR A 302 -13.72 -1.81 -24.26
N ALA A 303 -13.92 -3.11 -24.07
CA ALA A 303 -13.85 -4.09 -25.16
C ALA A 303 -15.01 -3.89 -26.15
N VAL A 304 -16.25 -3.70 -25.67
CA VAL A 304 -17.41 -3.39 -26.53
C VAL A 304 -17.20 -2.05 -27.25
N LEU A 305 -16.67 -1.03 -26.57
CA LEU A 305 -16.32 0.25 -27.17
C LEU A 305 -15.31 0.07 -28.31
N GLY A 306 -14.26 -0.73 -28.09
CA GLY A 306 -13.26 -1.06 -29.11
C GLY A 306 -13.86 -1.74 -30.34
N LEU A 307 -14.75 -2.73 -30.14
CA LEU A 307 -15.48 -3.41 -31.22
C LEU A 307 -16.42 -2.47 -31.99
N ALA A 308 -17.10 -1.55 -31.29
CA ALA A 308 -17.95 -0.55 -31.92
C ALA A 308 -17.12 0.43 -32.76
N THR A 309 -15.97 0.88 -32.27
CA THR A 309 -15.03 1.71 -33.04
C THR A 309 -14.53 0.99 -34.29
N ILE A 310 -14.16 -0.30 -34.18
CA ILE A 310 -13.76 -1.11 -35.35
C ILE A 310 -14.91 -1.24 -36.35
N SER A 311 -16.13 -1.53 -35.87
CA SER A 311 -17.32 -1.65 -36.72
C SER A 311 -17.59 -0.35 -37.49
N ARG A 312 -17.45 0.81 -36.82
CA ARG A 312 -17.55 2.12 -37.47
C ARG A 312 -16.48 2.31 -38.55
N LEU A 313 -15.23 1.99 -38.25
CA LEU A 313 -14.10 2.12 -39.20
C LEU A 313 -14.26 1.20 -40.43
N GLN A 314 -14.89 0.04 -40.27
CA GLN A 314 -15.23 -0.88 -41.37
C GLN A 314 -16.51 -0.50 -42.14
N GLY A 315 -17.14 0.65 -41.83
CA GLY A 315 -18.38 1.10 -42.48
C GLY A 315 -19.66 0.43 -41.96
N LYS A 316 -19.58 -0.47 -40.98
CA LYS A 316 -20.73 -1.12 -40.32
C LYS A 316 -21.30 -0.21 -39.21
N VAL A 317 -21.61 1.03 -39.58
CA VAL A 317 -21.92 2.10 -38.62
C VAL A 317 -23.23 1.84 -37.85
N GLU A 318 -24.23 1.20 -38.46
CA GLU A 318 -25.49 0.87 -37.78
C GLU A 318 -25.31 -0.09 -36.60
N ALA A 319 -24.49 -1.14 -36.78
CA ALA A 319 -24.17 -2.09 -35.71
C ALA A 319 -23.39 -1.42 -34.57
N ALA A 320 -22.48 -0.49 -34.91
CA ALA A 320 -21.77 0.33 -33.93
C ALA A 320 -22.73 1.22 -33.12
N LYS A 321 -23.67 1.91 -33.79
CA LYS A 321 -24.69 2.75 -33.15
C LYS A 321 -25.54 1.94 -32.18
N GLU A 322 -26.06 0.79 -32.61
CA GLU A 322 -26.91 -0.05 -31.75
C GLU A 322 -26.18 -0.46 -30.47
N SER A 323 -24.93 -0.91 -30.61
CA SER A 323 -24.10 -1.31 -29.47
C SER A 323 -23.82 -0.15 -28.53
N LEU A 324 -23.44 1.02 -29.07
CA LEU A 324 -23.15 2.22 -28.30
C LEU A 324 -24.38 2.79 -27.59
N CYS A 325 -25.55 2.78 -28.23
CA CYS A 325 -26.81 3.20 -27.60
C CYS A 325 -27.11 2.36 -26.34
N ARG A 326 -26.94 1.03 -26.41
CA ARG A 326 -27.10 0.16 -25.23
C ARG A 326 -26.09 0.49 -24.13
N LEU A 327 -24.84 0.79 -24.48
CA LEU A 327 -23.82 1.20 -23.51
C LEU A 327 -24.17 2.54 -22.85
N VAL A 328 -24.61 3.54 -23.62
CA VAL A 328 -25.03 4.86 -23.10
C VAL A 328 -26.20 4.73 -22.14
N GLN A 329 -27.18 3.87 -22.44
CA GLN A 329 -28.32 3.62 -21.55
C GLN A 329 -27.88 3.05 -20.19
N ASN A 330 -26.86 2.20 -20.17
CA ASN A 330 -26.34 1.58 -18.95
C ASN A 330 -25.32 2.46 -18.20
N ASP A 331 -24.61 3.35 -18.90
CA ASP A 331 -23.56 4.22 -18.34
C ASP A 331 -23.62 5.63 -18.95
N ALA A 332 -24.72 6.34 -18.69
CA ALA A 332 -25.00 7.65 -19.28
C ALA A 332 -24.03 8.76 -18.86
N LYS A 333 -23.22 8.55 -17.80
CA LYS A 333 -22.23 9.54 -17.33
C LYS A 333 -20.84 9.31 -17.94
N ASN A 334 -20.69 8.36 -18.85
CA ASN A 334 -19.43 8.08 -19.51
C ASN A 334 -19.31 8.84 -20.82
N TYR A 335 -18.59 9.97 -20.76
CA TYR A 335 -18.39 10.87 -21.89
C TYR A 335 -17.84 10.18 -23.15
N ARG A 336 -17.05 9.11 -23.01
CA ARG A 336 -16.46 8.41 -24.16
C ARG A 336 -17.52 7.72 -25.01
N LEU A 337 -18.56 7.18 -24.37
CA LEU A 337 -19.66 6.53 -25.08
C LEU A 337 -20.44 7.54 -25.93
N HIS A 338 -20.71 8.72 -25.37
CA HIS A 338 -21.34 9.82 -26.10
C HIS A 338 -20.48 10.34 -27.25
N LEU A 339 -19.15 10.44 -27.06
CA LEU A 339 -18.24 10.84 -28.13
C LEU A 339 -18.26 9.84 -29.30
N GLU A 340 -18.09 8.54 -29.02
CA GLU A 340 -18.07 7.53 -30.09
C GLU A 340 -19.44 7.40 -30.77
N LEU A 341 -20.55 7.53 -30.03
CA LEU A 341 -21.90 7.52 -30.59
C LEU A 341 -22.15 8.75 -31.49
N ALA A 342 -21.73 9.94 -31.04
CA ALA A 342 -21.80 11.15 -31.86
C ALA A 342 -20.96 11.01 -33.13
N GLN A 343 -19.76 10.43 -33.05
CA GLN A 343 -18.94 10.15 -34.23
C GLN A 343 -19.62 9.16 -35.19
N CYS A 344 -20.36 8.18 -34.70
CA CYS A 344 -21.15 7.29 -35.55
C CYS A 344 -22.26 8.07 -36.29
N TYR A 345 -22.99 8.96 -35.61
CA TYR A 345 -24.00 9.81 -36.25
C TYR A 345 -23.41 10.77 -37.28
N LEU A 346 -22.22 11.32 -37.02
CA LEU A 346 -21.53 12.15 -38.00
C LEU A 346 -21.11 11.34 -39.24
N ALA A 347 -20.67 10.08 -39.05
CA ALA A 347 -20.31 9.20 -40.16
C ALA A 347 -21.51 8.86 -41.07
N THR A 348 -22.74 8.86 -40.55
CA THR A 348 -23.98 8.66 -41.32
C THR A 348 -24.63 9.97 -41.81
N GLY A 349 -24.02 11.13 -41.55
CA GLY A 349 -24.57 12.44 -41.91
C GLY A 349 -25.70 12.94 -40.99
N GLU A 350 -25.99 12.23 -39.90
CA GLU A 350 -27.04 12.55 -38.92
C GLU A 350 -26.58 13.61 -37.91
N LYS A 351 -26.14 14.76 -38.41
CA LYS A 351 -25.53 15.85 -37.62
C LYS A 351 -26.35 16.24 -36.39
N ARG A 352 -27.67 16.40 -36.55
CA ARG A 352 -28.59 16.78 -35.46
C ARG A 352 -28.58 15.76 -34.31
N LYS A 353 -28.55 14.47 -34.62
CA LYS A 353 -28.50 13.43 -33.57
C LYS A 353 -27.17 13.40 -32.84
N ALA A 354 -26.07 13.70 -33.55
CA ALA A 354 -24.77 13.87 -32.92
C ALA A 354 -24.79 15.01 -31.89
N GLU A 355 -25.35 16.17 -32.25
CA GLU A 355 -25.52 17.30 -31.32
C GLU A 355 -26.41 16.94 -30.12
N GLU A 356 -27.56 16.31 -30.37
CA GLU A 356 -28.49 15.89 -29.32
C GLU A 356 -27.81 14.91 -28.33
N THR A 357 -27.03 13.96 -28.83
CA THR A 357 -26.29 12.97 -28.02
C THR A 357 -25.28 13.63 -27.07
N LEU A 358 -24.56 14.65 -27.56
CA LEU A 358 -23.57 15.38 -26.79
C LEU A 358 -24.24 16.36 -25.81
N GLN A 359 -25.35 16.99 -26.21
CA GLN A 359 -26.17 17.81 -25.32
C GLN A 359 -26.77 17.01 -24.17
N GLU A 360 -27.23 15.78 -24.42
CA GLU A 360 -27.70 14.86 -23.40
C GLU A 360 -26.63 14.63 -22.32
N PHE A 361 -25.38 14.36 -22.72
CA PHE A 361 -24.28 14.23 -21.77
C PHE A 361 -24.07 15.52 -20.95
N MET A 362 -24.11 16.69 -21.60
CA MET A 362 -23.91 17.97 -20.94
C MET A 362 -25.01 18.28 -19.90
N ARG A 363 -26.22 17.73 -20.04
CA ARG A 363 -27.30 17.88 -19.05
C ARG A 363 -26.96 17.28 -17.69
N PHE A 364 -25.99 16.36 -17.61
CA PHE A 364 -25.48 15.86 -16.32
C PHE A 364 -24.61 16.88 -15.56
N GLY A 365 -24.33 18.05 -16.15
CA GLY A 365 -23.50 19.08 -15.52
C GLY A 365 -22.00 18.76 -15.52
N ILE A 366 -21.58 17.69 -16.20
CA ILE A 366 -20.19 17.25 -16.28
C ILE A 366 -19.50 18.03 -17.40
N ARG A 367 -18.53 18.87 -17.05
CA ARG A 367 -17.69 19.57 -18.03
C ARG A 367 -16.61 18.63 -18.54
N ASN A 368 -16.63 18.34 -19.83
CA ASN A 368 -15.59 17.55 -20.50
C ASN A 368 -15.08 18.31 -21.74
N PRO A 369 -13.78 18.64 -21.82
CA PRO A 369 -13.23 19.41 -22.94
C PRO A 369 -13.45 18.75 -24.30
N HIS A 370 -13.38 17.43 -24.39
CA HIS A 370 -13.54 16.71 -25.66
C HIS A 370 -14.99 16.77 -26.18
N ILE A 371 -15.98 16.72 -25.27
CA ILE A 371 -17.39 16.90 -25.62
C ILE A 371 -17.62 18.33 -26.15
N GLN A 372 -17.05 19.32 -25.48
CA GLN A 372 -17.16 20.74 -25.87
C GLN A 372 -16.51 21.00 -27.22
N GLU A 373 -15.32 20.44 -27.45
CA GLU A 373 -14.59 20.56 -28.70
C GLU A 373 -15.37 19.95 -29.86
N LEU A 374 -15.88 18.71 -29.70
CA LEU A 374 -16.67 18.06 -30.75
C LEU A 374 -17.98 18.82 -31.00
N MET A 375 -18.66 19.30 -29.95
CA MET A 375 -19.85 20.14 -30.10
C MET A 375 -19.58 21.41 -30.92
N ALA A 376 -18.49 22.12 -30.63
CA ALA A 376 -18.11 23.31 -31.37
C ALA A 376 -17.78 23.01 -32.83
N GLN A 377 -17.09 21.90 -33.10
CA GLN A 377 -16.78 21.46 -34.48
C GLN A 377 -18.06 21.15 -35.28
N ILE A 378 -19.06 20.55 -34.64
CA ILE A 378 -20.33 20.25 -35.29
C ILE A 378 -21.08 21.55 -35.59
N GLN A 379 -21.18 22.48 -34.63
CA GLN A 379 -21.93 23.73 -34.82
C GLN A 379 -21.33 24.68 -35.87
N ASN A 380 -20.01 24.62 -36.08
CA ASN A 380 -19.29 25.49 -37.02
C ASN A 380 -19.22 24.99 -38.47
N LYS A 381 -19.70 23.76 -38.75
CA LYS A 381 -19.79 23.18 -40.10
C LYS A 381 -21.22 23.23 -40.61
#